data_AF-A0A433IJ12-F1
#
_entry.id   AF-A0A433IJ12-F1
#
_cell.length_a   1.000
_cell.length_b   1.000
_cell.length_c   1.000
_cell.angle_alpha   90.00
_cell.angle_beta   90.00
_cell.angle_gamma   90.00
#
_symmetry.space_group_name_H-M   'P 1'
#
loop_
_entity.id
_entity.type
_entity.pdbx_description
1 polymer ?
#
loop_
_entity_poly.entity_id
_entity_poly.type
_entity_poly.pdbx_seq_one_letter_code
_entity_poly.pdbx_strand_id
1 'polypeptide(L)'
;MAAPPLFILTCMRSYSSLVSTMLGQHPELYGLPELNPFIADTLADILRKLRIVRPQSLHGLLRAVAQIEFGEQSVARIEQARDWLHRHGHWTARELFTQLSSHLEPRILIDKSPSTPLNPAHLQRLRHAFPEARILHLVRHPRATCQSIHQLRQKSSRAQPDNIPGGIEPSPEQLWLRINRAIVAFTATLPPSQSMRIQGEQLLSEPEIYLSQIAEWLGLGNDATCITAMLHPEESPYACIGPPNALFGNDPNFLRNPRYVKRPIPPQRLDGALDWPGDAPEGFSADTRALAHQFGYR
;
A
#
# COMPACT_ATOMS: atom_id res chain seq x y z
N MET A 1 -24.50 -7.19 6.70
CA MET A 1 -23.08 -7.20 7.11
C MET A 1 -22.30 -6.56 5.99
N ALA A 2 -21.45 -5.56 6.28
CA ALA A 2 -20.60 -4.92 5.27
C ALA A 2 -19.70 -5.95 4.58
N ALA A 3 -19.48 -5.79 3.28
CA ALA A 3 -18.58 -6.65 2.52
C ALA A 3 -17.13 -6.53 3.05
N PRO A 4 -16.36 -7.64 3.05
CA PRO A 4 -15.02 -7.64 3.64
C PRO A 4 -14.07 -6.72 2.84
N PRO A 5 -13.18 -5.97 3.52
CA PRO A 5 -12.23 -5.08 2.85
C PRO A 5 -11.28 -5.81 1.90
N LEU A 6 -10.80 -5.08 0.89
CA LEU A 6 -9.68 -5.48 0.04
C LEU A 6 -8.37 -4.97 0.64
N PHE A 7 -7.38 -5.85 0.81
CA PHE A 7 -6.02 -5.43 1.18
C PHE A 7 -5.06 -5.62 0.02
N ILE A 8 -4.30 -4.57 -0.29
CA ILE A 8 -3.21 -4.65 -1.27
C ILE A 8 -1.89 -4.86 -0.53
N LEU A 9 -1.32 -6.05 -0.67
CA LEU A 9 -0.03 -6.40 -0.09
C LEU A 9 1.05 -6.25 -1.15
N THR A 10 2.11 -5.53 -0.81
CA THR A 10 3.17 -5.18 -1.76
C THR A 10 4.47 -4.84 -1.04
N CYS A 11 5.60 -5.02 -1.73
CA CYS A 11 6.83 -4.31 -1.36
C CYS A 11 6.63 -2.80 -1.56
N MET A 12 7.29 -1.98 -0.75
CA MET A 12 7.35 -0.54 -0.98
C MET A 12 7.89 -0.23 -2.38
N ARG A 13 7.59 0.97 -2.91
CA ARG A 13 8.05 1.43 -4.23
C ARG A 13 7.54 0.58 -5.41
N SER A 14 6.38 -0.06 -5.26
CA SER A 14 5.80 -0.97 -6.27
C SER A 14 4.45 -0.49 -6.79
N TYR A 15 4.38 0.77 -7.25
CA TYR A 15 3.17 1.41 -7.84
C TYR A 15 1.92 1.51 -6.96
N SER A 16 2.02 1.09 -5.71
CA SER A 16 0.86 0.76 -4.91
C SER A 16 -0.04 1.93 -4.54
N SER A 17 0.48 3.16 -4.39
CA SER A 17 -0.37 4.35 -4.23
C SER A 17 -1.20 4.67 -5.48
N LEU A 18 -0.62 4.51 -6.68
CA LEU A 18 -1.35 4.75 -7.92
C LEU A 18 -2.42 3.68 -8.11
N VAL A 19 -2.04 2.40 -8.03
CA VAL A 19 -2.96 1.26 -8.23
C VAL A 19 -4.08 1.24 -7.19
N SER A 20 -3.79 1.47 -5.90
CA SER A 20 -4.84 1.50 -4.86
C SER A 20 -5.83 2.63 -5.10
N THR A 21 -5.36 3.78 -5.59
CA THR A 21 -6.21 4.94 -5.84
C THR A 21 -7.04 4.77 -7.11
N MET A 22 -6.49 4.14 -8.16
CA MET A 22 -7.22 3.74 -9.36
C MET A 22 -8.38 2.79 -9.01
N LEU A 23 -8.08 1.72 -8.27
CA LEU A 23 -9.13 0.80 -7.78
C LEU A 23 -10.18 1.54 -6.94
N GLY A 24 -9.75 2.47 -6.10
CA GLY A 24 -10.62 3.24 -5.23
C GLY A 24 -11.59 4.21 -5.93
N GLN A 25 -11.48 4.42 -7.25
CA GLN A 25 -12.48 5.20 -8.01
C GLN A 25 -13.61 4.34 -8.57
N HIS A 26 -13.54 3.01 -8.45
CA HIS A 26 -14.68 2.18 -8.79
C HIS A 26 -15.89 2.58 -7.92
N PRO A 27 -17.12 2.71 -8.49
CA PRO A 27 -18.29 3.16 -7.73
C PRO A 27 -18.66 2.34 -6.48
N GLU A 28 -18.16 1.11 -6.39
CA GLU A 28 -18.42 0.13 -5.33
C GLU A 28 -17.21 -0.04 -4.40
N LEU A 29 -16.12 0.69 -4.63
CA LEU A 29 -14.90 0.65 -3.82
C LEU A 29 -14.63 2.03 -3.22
N TYR A 30 -13.86 2.04 -2.12
CA TYR A 30 -13.35 3.27 -1.53
C TYR A 30 -11.87 3.10 -1.17
N GLY A 31 -11.00 3.79 -1.90
CA GLY A 31 -9.56 3.76 -1.68
C GLY A 31 -9.12 4.61 -0.50
N LEU A 32 -8.68 3.98 0.59
CA LEU A 32 -8.10 4.67 1.75
C LEU A 32 -6.62 5.05 1.49
N PRO A 33 -6.09 6.08 2.17
CA PRO A 33 -4.65 6.29 2.26
C PRO A 33 -4.01 5.19 3.14
N GLU A 34 -2.69 5.20 3.26
CA GLU A 34 -1.96 4.26 4.14
C GLU A 34 -2.36 4.46 5.61
N LEU A 35 -3.17 3.55 6.15
CA LEU A 35 -3.62 3.61 7.56
C LEU A 35 -2.63 2.93 8.52
N ASN A 36 -1.83 1.98 8.02
CA ASN A 36 -0.96 1.12 8.83
C ASN A 36 -1.70 0.37 9.96
N PRO A 37 -2.86 -0.26 9.71
CA PRO A 37 -3.77 -0.69 10.77
C PRO A 37 -3.28 -1.93 11.54
N PHE A 38 -2.31 -2.68 11.01
CA PHE A 38 -1.86 -3.96 11.58
C PHE A 38 -0.49 -3.91 12.27
N ILE A 39 0.09 -2.71 12.43
CA ILE A 39 1.42 -2.58 13.03
C ILE A 39 1.41 -2.78 14.56
N ALA A 40 0.23 -2.76 15.18
CA ALA A 40 -0.04 -3.02 16.58
C ALA A 40 -1.51 -3.47 16.75
N ASP A 41 -1.90 -3.86 17.96
CA ASP A 41 -3.22 -4.44 18.25
C ASP A 41 -4.32 -3.38 18.44
N THR A 42 -3.96 -2.19 18.94
CA THR A 42 -4.89 -1.10 19.23
C THR A 42 -4.50 0.21 18.55
N LEU A 43 -5.46 1.12 18.33
CA LEU A 43 -5.19 2.46 17.80
C LEU A 43 -4.20 3.23 18.67
N ALA A 44 -4.31 3.15 20.00
CA ALA A 44 -3.38 3.79 20.92
C ALA A 44 -1.94 3.32 20.70
N ASP A 45 -1.74 2.02 20.48
CA ASP A 45 -0.41 1.46 20.20
C ASP A 45 0.12 1.85 18.82
N ILE A 46 -0.76 1.92 17.81
CA ILE A 46 -0.41 2.42 16.47
C ILE A 46 0.07 3.87 16.57
N LEU A 47 -0.70 4.74 17.25
CA LEU A 47 -0.35 6.14 17.47
C LEU A 47 1.00 6.27 18.18
N ARG A 48 1.20 5.53 19.28
CA ARG A 48 2.45 5.53 20.05
C ARG A 48 3.65 5.08 19.21
N LYS A 49 3.50 3.97 18.47
CA LYS A 49 4.56 3.40 17.64
C LYS A 49 4.97 4.34 16.51
N LEU A 50 4.02 4.90 15.77
CA LEU A 50 4.32 5.77 14.64
C LEU A 50 4.83 7.15 15.08
N ARG A 51 4.38 7.68 16.22
CA ARG A 51 4.95 8.92 16.80
C ARG A 51 6.44 8.82 17.07
N ILE A 52 6.96 7.63 17.38
CA ILE A 52 8.38 7.41 17.67
C ILE A 52 9.15 7.08 16.39
N VAL A 53 8.64 6.14 15.59
CA VAL A 53 9.39 5.60 14.44
C VAL A 53 9.35 6.52 13.23
N ARG A 54 8.17 7.03 12.89
CA ARG A 54 7.96 7.87 11.70
C ARG A 54 6.63 8.61 11.78
N PRO A 55 6.57 9.80 12.42
CA PRO A 55 5.32 10.53 12.64
C PRO A 55 4.50 10.77 11.36
N GLN A 56 5.17 10.95 10.23
CA GLN A 56 4.53 11.18 8.93
C GLN A 56 3.68 10.00 8.45
N SER A 57 3.93 8.79 8.95
CA SER A 57 3.11 7.60 8.66
C SER A 57 1.74 7.65 9.33
N LEU A 58 1.48 8.60 10.24
CA LEU A 58 0.14 8.85 10.80
C LEU A 58 -0.75 9.70 9.88
N HIS A 59 -0.18 10.38 8.89
CA HIS A 59 -0.93 11.35 8.09
C HIS A 59 -2.09 10.67 7.34
N GLY A 60 -1.90 9.46 6.83
CA GLY A 60 -2.96 8.72 6.15
C GLY A 60 -4.13 8.43 7.08
N LEU A 61 -3.87 7.88 8.27
CA LEU A 61 -4.88 7.60 9.28
C LEU A 61 -5.65 8.87 9.71
N LEU A 62 -4.94 9.96 9.98
CA LEU A 62 -5.54 11.24 10.36
C LEU A 62 -6.43 11.80 9.24
N ARG A 63 -5.95 11.78 7.99
CA ARG A 63 -6.70 12.26 6.83
C ARG A 63 -7.93 11.41 6.55
N ALA A 64 -7.83 10.08 6.70
CA ALA A 64 -8.95 9.17 6.50
C ALA A 64 -10.07 9.48 7.51
N VAL A 65 -9.74 9.56 8.80
CA VAL A 65 -10.71 9.90 9.86
C VAL A 65 -11.26 11.31 9.63
N ALA A 66 -10.43 12.29 9.30
CA ALA A 66 -10.89 13.65 8.99
C ALA A 66 -11.92 13.68 7.86
N GLN A 67 -11.61 13.01 6.74
CA GLN A 67 -12.46 12.97 5.57
C GLN A 67 -13.78 12.22 5.81
N ILE A 68 -13.75 11.10 6.53
CA ILE A 68 -14.89 10.18 6.65
C ILE A 68 -15.80 10.59 7.82
N GLU A 69 -15.22 10.89 9.00
CA GLU A 69 -16.00 11.24 10.20
C GLU A 69 -16.39 12.73 10.22
N PHE A 70 -15.63 13.60 9.55
CA PHE A 70 -15.85 15.05 9.60
C PHE A 70 -16.02 15.72 8.23
N GLY A 71 -16.02 14.95 7.14
CA GLY A 71 -16.38 15.39 5.79
C GLY A 71 -15.31 16.14 5.01
N GLU A 72 -14.20 16.55 5.62
CA GLU A 72 -13.14 17.33 4.96
C GLU A 72 -11.75 17.14 5.63
N GLN A 73 -10.70 17.70 5.02
CA GLN A 73 -9.31 17.59 5.50
C GLN A 73 -8.68 18.96 5.79
N SER A 74 -9.37 19.82 6.55
CA SER A 74 -8.80 21.07 7.07
C SER A 74 -7.91 20.82 8.30
N VAL A 75 -7.04 21.78 8.65
CA VAL A 75 -6.19 21.70 9.86
C VAL A 75 -7.03 21.39 11.10
N ALA A 76 -8.19 22.03 11.24
CA ALA A 76 -9.12 21.82 12.35
C ALA A 76 -9.69 20.39 12.36
N ARG A 77 -10.09 19.83 11.21
CA ARG A 77 -10.60 18.45 11.14
C ARG A 77 -9.52 17.41 11.41
N ILE A 78 -8.27 17.70 11.06
CA ILE A 78 -7.15 16.82 11.42
C ILE A 78 -6.92 16.77 12.93
N GLU A 79 -7.05 17.89 13.65
CA GLU A 79 -6.95 17.86 15.12
C GLU A 79 -8.16 17.15 15.75
N GLN A 80 -9.37 17.36 15.22
CA GLN A 80 -10.55 16.59 15.66
C GLN A 80 -10.38 15.08 15.40
N ALA A 81 -9.78 14.70 14.27
CA ALA A 81 -9.44 13.32 13.96
C ALA A 81 -8.42 12.74 14.94
N ARG A 82 -7.44 13.56 15.38
CA ARG A 82 -6.49 13.15 16.41
C ARG A 82 -7.18 12.87 17.75
N ASP A 83 -8.05 13.77 18.20
CA ASP A 83 -8.81 13.58 19.44
C ASP A 83 -9.78 12.39 19.34
N TRP A 84 -10.38 12.20 18.17
CA TRP A 84 -11.22 11.05 17.87
C TRP A 84 -10.43 9.74 17.98
N LEU A 85 -9.23 9.67 17.38
CA LEU A 85 -8.37 8.49 17.48
C LEU A 85 -7.92 8.22 18.92
N HIS A 86 -7.67 9.26 19.71
CA HIS A 86 -7.33 9.11 21.14
C HIS A 86 -8.50 8.56 21.97
N ARG A 87 -9.72 9.06 21.76
CA ARG A 87 -10.92 8.55 22.44
C ARG A 87 -11.21 7.08 22.09
N HIS A 88 -10.94 6.69 20.86
CA HIS A 88 -11.07 5.31 20.39
C HIS A 88 -9.78 4.51 20.50
N GLY A 89 -8.84 4.92 21.36
CA GLY A 89 -7.51 4.32 21.45
C GLY A 89 -7.52 2.81 21.73
N HIS A 90 -8.56 2.28 22.38
CA HIS A 90 -8.72 0.86 22.69
C HIS A 90 -9.18 0.03 21.48
N TRP A 91 -9.62 0.65 20.39
CA TRP A 91 -10.13 -0.05 19.22
C TRP A 91 -9.04 -0.80 18.47
N THR A 92 -9.42 -1.95 17.95
CA THR A 92 -8.69 -2.77 17.01
C THR A 92 -8.85 -2.24 15.57
N ALA A 93 -8.04 -2.79 14.65
CA ALA A 93 -8.22 -2.56 13.21
C ALA A 93 -9.63 -2.91 12.73
N ARG A 94 -10.26 -3.95 13.29
CA ARG A 94 -11.62 -4.37 12.92
C ARG A 94 -12.67 -3.33 13.29
N GLU A 95 -12.58 -2.78 14.51
CA GLU A 95 -13.51 -1.74 14.97
C GLU A 95 -13.33 -0.45 14.16
N LEU A 96 -12.09 -0.04 13.88
CA LEU A 96 -11.82 1.11 13.00
C LEU A 96 -12.46 0.92 11.62
N PHE A 97 -12.22 -0.19 10.93
CA PHE A 97 -12.77 -0.40 9.59
C PHE A 97 -14.29 -0.55 9.60
N THR A 98 -14.87 -1.18 10.64
CA THR A 98 -16.32 -1.29 10.79
C THR A 98 -16.95 0.09 10.90
N GLN A 99 -16.36 0.96 11.73
CA GLN A 99 -16.81 2.32 11.89
C GLN A 99 -16.69 3.13 10.59
N LEU A 100 -15.51 3.13 9.95
CA LEU A 100 -15.32 3.84 8.68
C LEU A 100 -16.25 3.33 7.57
N SER A 101 -16.48 2.01 7.51
CA SER A 101 -17.36 1.40 6.51
C SER A 101 -18.81 1.84 6.67
N SER A 102 -19.28 2.05 7.91
CA SER A 102 -20.68 2.46 8.17
C SER A 102 -21.07 3.79 7.52
N HIS A 103 -20.09 4.68 7.30
CA HIS A 103 -20.27 5.96 6.59
C HIS A 103 -20.17 5.85 5.07
N LEU A 104 -19.70 4.71 4.56
CA LEU A 104 -19.31 4.53 3.17
C LEU A 104 -20.09 3.41 2.46
N GLU A 105 -20.99 2.73 3.17
CA GLU A 105 -21.86 1.69 2.59
C GLU A 105 -22.59 2.22 1.34
N PRO A 106 -22.71 1.40 0.28
CA PRO A 106 -22.33 -0.02 0.19
C PRO A 106 -20.86 -0.27 -0.25
N ARG A 107 -19.99 0.74 -0.28
CA ARG A 107 -18.63 0.61 -0.86
C ARG A 107 -17.70 -0.25 0.00
N ILE A 108 -16.88 -1.07 -0.67
CA ILE A 108 -15.84 -1.88 -0.05
C ILE A 108 -14.58 -1.04 0.16
N LEU A 109 -14.05 -1.04 1.38
CA LEU A 109 -12.82 -0.33 1.71
C LEU A 109 -11.60 -1.05 1.12
N ILE A 110 -10.67 -0.27 0.57
CA ILE A 110 -9.35 -0.74 0.15
C ILE A 110 -8.31 -0.12 1.08
N ASP A 111 -7.53 -0.94 1.78
CA ASP A 111 -6.29 -0.48 2.42
C ASP A 111 -5.08 -1.04 1.70
N LYS A 112 -4.14 -0.14 1.45
CA LYS A 112 -2.81 -0.48 1.00
C LYS A 112 -1.86 0.15 1.99
N SER A 113 -1.20 -0.69 2.79
CA SER A 113 -0.17 -0.28 3.73
C SER A 113 1.07 -1.14 3.51
N PRO A 114 2.17 -0.62 2.91
CA PRO A 114 3.40 -1.41 2.70
C PRO A 114 4.06 -1.86 4.00
N SER A 115 3.63 -1.32 5.15
CA SER A 115 4.01 -1.75 6.49
C SER A 115 3.41 -3.10 6.90
N THR A 116 2.30 -3.52 6.31
CA THR A 116 1.62 -4.77 6.63
C THR A 116 2.52 -5.98 6.33
N PRO A 117 3.10 -6.16 5.14
CA PRO A 117 3.94 -7.33 4.89
C PRO A 117 5.39 -7.19 5.40
N LEU A 118 5.74 -6.12 6.15
CA LEU A 118 7.09 -5.97 6.73
C LEU A 118 7.36 -6.95 7.86
N ASN A 119 6.32 -7.41 8.55
CA ASN A 119 6.44 -8.30 9.69
C ASN A 119 5.33 -9.38 9.62
N PRO A 120 5.67 -10.68 9.69
CA PRO A 120 4.69 -11.75 9.72
C PRO A 120 3.59 -11.57 10.78
N ALA A 121 3.89 -10.97 11.93
CA ALA A 121 2.89 -10.69 12.96
C ALA A 121 1.79 -9.71 12.49
N HIS A 122 2.13 -8.75 11.63
CA HIS A 122 1.12 -7.84 11.05
C HIS A 122 0.20 -8.60 10.09
N LEU A 123 0.73 -9.53 9.29
CA LEU A 123 -0.08 -10.39 8.41
C LEU A 123 -1.01 -11.31 9.21
N GLN A 124 -0.56 -11.83 10.36
CA GLN A 124 -1.40 -12.59 11.28
C GLN A 124 -2.54 -11.73 11.87
N ARG A 125 -2.25 -10.49 12.27
CA ARG A 125 -3.29 -9.54 12.70
C ARG A 125 -4.31 -9.26 11.61
N LEU A 126 -3.87 -9.08 10.36
CA LEU A 126 -4.77 -8.93 9.22
C LEU A 126 -5.71 -10.13 9.11
N ARG A 127 -5.16 -11.35 9.08
CA ARG A 127 -5.97 -12.57 8.97
C ARG A 127 -6.96 -12.73 10.13
N HIS A 128 -6.54 -12.42 11.35
CA HIS A 128 -7.40 -12.52 12.51
C HIS A 128 -8.55 -11.50 12.47
N ALA A 129 -8.24 -10.25 12.10
CA ALA A 129 -9.23 -9.19 12.04
C ALA A 129 -10.22 -9.38 10.88
N PHE A 130 -9.75 -9.86 9.73
CA PHE A 130 -10.53 -10.01 8.50
C PHE A 130 -10.27 -11.38 7.83
N PRO A 131 -10.83 -12.47 8.36
CA PRO A 131 -10.62 -13.82 7.81
C PRO A 131 -11.16 -14.00 6.38
N GLU A 132 -12.18 -13.20 6.02
CA GLU A 132 -12.83 -13.21 4.70
C GLU A 132 -12.29 -12.14 3.73
N ALA A 133 -11.25 -11.40 4.10
CA ALA A 133 -10.69 -10.38 3.23
C ALA A 133 -10.05 -10.99 1.97
N ARG A 134 -10.25 -10.30 0.85
CA ARG A 134 -9.52 -10.58 -0.39
C ARG A 134 -8.20 -9.83 -0.39
N ILE A 135 -7.18 -10.46 -0.97
CA ILE A 135 -5.79 -10.00 -0.96
C ILE A 135 -5.29 -9.83 -2.40
N LEU A 136 -4.96 -8.59 -2.78
CA LEU A 136 -4.27 -8.31 -4.02
C LEU A 136 -2.75 -8.23 -3.74
N HIS A 137 -1.99 -9.22 -4.21
CA HIS A 137 -0.54 -9.18 -4.18
C HIS A 137 -0.03 -8.42 -5.41
N LEU A 138 0.25 -7.12 -5.21
CA LEU A 138 0.84 -6.28 -6.25
C LEU A 138 2.37 -6.45 -6.23
N VAL A 139 2.94 -6.86 -7.37
CA VAL A 139 4.39 -7.03 -7.53
C VAL A 139 4.96 -6.02 -8.51
N ARG A 140 6.24 -5.71 -8.33
CA ARG A 140 7.06 -4.92 -9.25
C ARG A 140 8.42 -5.60 -9.38
N HIS A 141 9.00 -5.51 -10.56
CA HIS A 141 10.30 -6.08 -10.90
C HIS A 141 11.37 -5.72 -9.86
N PRO A 142 12.16 -6.69 -9.36
CA PRO A 142 13.12 -6.45 -8.29
C PRO A 142 14.11 -5.32 -8.61
N ARG A 143 14.60 -5.24 -9.86
CA ARG A 143 15.50 -4.17 -10.31
C ARG A 143 14.95 -2.78 -10.09
N ALA A 144 13.76 -2.51 -10.61
CA ALA A 144 13.12 -1.20 -10.50
C ALA A 144 12.75 -0.85 -9.05
N THR A 145 12.29 -1.84 -8.27
CA THR A 145 11.95 -1.65 -6.85
C THR A 145 13.19 -1.35 -6.01
N CYS A 146 14.24 -2.16 -6.15
CA CYS A 146 15.48 -2.03 -5.38
C CYS A 146 16.19 -0.70 -5.69
N GLN A 147 16.27 -0.32 -6.97
CA GLN A 147 16.82 0.98 -7.37
C GLN A 147 16.04 2.14 -6.73
N SER A 148 14.70 2.07 -6.72
CA SER A 148 13.87 3.10 -6.11
C SER A 148 14.02 3.18 -4.59
N ILE A 149 14.16 2.04 -3.91
CA ILE A 149 14.45 1.98 -2.47
C ILE A 149 15.81 2.61 -2.18
N HIS A 150 16.83 2.26 -2.96
CA HIS A 150 18.18 2.81 -2.80
C HIS A 150 18.20 4.33 -2.96
N GLN A 151 17.58 4.86 -4.02
CA GLN A 151 17.47 6.30 -4.24
C GLN A 151 16.70 7.01 -3.12
N LEU A 152 15.64 6.39 -2.59
CA LEU A 152 14.89 6.94 -1.46
C LEU A 152 15.77 7.05 -0.21
N ARG A 153 16.52 6.00 0.12
CA ARG A 153 17.43 5.98 1.28
C ARG A 153 18.53 7.04 1.14
N GLN A 154 19.13 7.19 -0.05
CA GLN A 154 20.11 8.26 -0.30
C GLN A 154 19.54 9.66 -0.07
N LYS A 155 18.29 9.92 -0.47
CA LYS A 155 17.64 11.21 -0.24
C LYS A 155 17.35 11.43 1.25
N SER A 156 16.92 10.38 1.95
CA SER A 156 16.63 10.44 3.39
C SER A 156 17.90 10.67 4.22
N SER A 157 19.01 9.97 3.92
CA SER A 157 20.28 10.16 4.64
C SER A 157 20.85 11.56 4.45
N ARG A 158 20.77 12.11 3.23
CA ARG A 158 21.18 13.52 2.96
C ARG A 158 20.34 14.54 3.72
N ALA A 159 19.06 14.25 3.94
CA ALA A 159 18.14 15.15 4.64
C ALA A 159 18.24 15.04 6.18
N GLN A 160 18.72 13.92 6.72
CA GLN A 160 18.81 13.64 8.15
C GLN A 160 20.09 12.84 8.46
N PRO A 161 21.28 13.47 8.37
CA PRO A 161 22.56 12.77 8.53
C PRO A 161 22.79 12.21 9.94
N ASP A 162 22.18 12.80 10.97
CA ASP A 162 22.37 12.41 12.38
C ASP A 162 21.44 11.28 12.84
N ASN A 163 20.44 10.90 12.03
CA ASN A 163 19.57 9.76 12.28
C ASN A 163 20.19 8.49 11.68
N ILE A 164 21.26 7.98 12.29
CA ILE A 164 21.78 6.65 11.98
C ILE A 164 21.01 5.65 12.86
N PRO A 165 20.11 4.83 12.31
CA PRO A 165 19.50 3.76 13.09
C PRO A 165 20.60 2.81 13.55
N GLY A 166 20.65 2.45 14.83
CA GLY A 166 21.65 1.56 15.42
C GLY A 166 21.59 0.09 14.95
N GLY A 167 21.05 -0.19 13.76
CA GLY A 167 20.94 -1.52 13.19
C GLY A 167 21.31 -1.53 11.71
N ILE A 168 21.83 -2.67 11.23
CA ILE A 168 22.14 -2.88 9.82
C ILE A 168 20.82 -2.89 9.04
N GLU A 169 20.54 -1.83 8.27
CA GLU A 169 19.39 -1.84 7.36
C GLU A 169 19.57 -2.93 6.30
N PRO A 170 18.54 -3.76 6.04
CA PRO A 170 18.65 -4.80 5.01
C PRO A 170 18.89 -4.15 3.65
N SER A 171 19.69 -4.80 2.80
CA SER A 171 19.90 -4.35 1.41
C SER A 171 18.55 -4.21 0.68
N PRO A 172 18.44 -3.36 -0.36
CA PRO A 172 17.20 -3.26 -1.14
C PRO A 172 16.69 -4.61 -1.66
N GLU A 173 17.62 -5.49 -2.05
CA GLU A 173 17.31 -6.87 -2.46
C GLU A 173 16.74 -7.69 -1.31
N GLN A 174 17.43 -7.73 -0.16
CA GLN A 174 16.96 -8.45 1.03
C GLN A 174 15.57 -7.99 1.45
N LEU A 175 15.28 -6.68 1.36
CA LEU A 175 13.98 -6.13 1.68
C LEU A 175 12.91 -6.58 0.68
N TRP A 176 13.19 -6.51 -0.63
CA TRP A 176 12.28 -6.98 -1.68
C TRP A 176 11.98 -8.47 -1.51
N LEU A 177 13.02 -9.29 -1.32
CA LEU A 177 12.92 -10.73 -1.18
C LEU A 177 12.13 -11.12 0.07
N ARG A 178 12.49 -10.54 1.24
CA ARG A 178 11.82 -10.83 2.52
C ARG A 178 10.33 -10.50 2.48
N ILE A 179 9.96 -9.32 1.97
CA ILE A 179 8.55 -8.90 1.90
C ILE A 179 7.76 -9.80 0.97
N ASN A 180 8.26 -10.04 -0.24
CA ASN A 180 7.53 -10.86 -1.21
C ASN A 180 7.44 -12.32 -0.78
N ARG A 181 8.47 -12.89 -0.15
CA ARG A 181 8.38 -14.22 0.49
C ARG A 181 7.32 -14.28 1.57
N ALA A 182 7.24 -13.27 2.43
CA ALA A 182 6.23 -13.22 3.48
C ALA A 182 4.81 -13.15 2.90
N ILE A 183 4.59 -12.38 1.83
CA ILE A 183 3.29 -12.31 1.15
C ILE A 183 2.95 -13.64 0.49
N VAL A 184 3.88 -14.26 -0.23
CA VAL A 184 3.66 -15.58 -0.88
C VAL A 184 3.34 -16.66 0.15
N ALA A 185 4.10 -16.71 1.26
CA ALA A 185 3.83 -17.67 2.34
C ALA A 185 2.46 -17.42 2.98
N PHE A 186 2.07 -16.15 3.16
CA PHE A 186 0.77 -15.77 3.70
C PHE A 186 -0.38 -16.15 2.75
N THR A 187 -0.29 -15.78 1.47
CA THR A 187 -1.36 -16.03 0.50
C THR A 187 -1.53 -17.50 0.18
N ALA A 188 -0.47 -18.31 0.29
CA ALA A 188 -0.56 -19.77 0.19
C ALA A 188 -1.43 -20.42 1.29
N THR A 189 -1.71 -19.73 2.39
CA THR A 189 -2.64 -20.21 3.44
C THR A 189 -4.09 -19.84 3.18
N LEU A 190 -4.37 -18.98 2.18
CA LEU A 190 -5.71 -18.51 1.86
C LEU A 190 -6.42 -19.49 0.91
N PRO A 191 -7.76 -19.60 0.97
CA PRO A 191 -8.56 -20.16 -0.12
C PRO A 191 -8.15 -19.55 -1.47
N PRO A 192 -8.11 -20.33 -2.57
CA PRO A 192 -7.66 -19.85 -3.87
C PRO A 192 -8.39 -18.60 -4.38
N SER A 193 -9.67 -18.43 -4.05
CA SER A 193 -10.48 -17.27 -4.44
C SER A 193 -10.17 -15.99 -3.65
N GLN A 194 -9.46 -16.07 -2.52
CA GLN A 194 -9.15 -14.93 -1.65
C GLN A 194 -7.87 -14.19 -2.04
N SER A 195 -7.11 -14.67 -3.04
CA SER A 195 -5.90 -13.96 -3.47
C SER A 195 -5.75 -13.90 -4.99
N MET A 196 -5.33 -12.73 -5.46
CA MET A 196 -4.89 -12.49 -6.83
C MET A 196 -3.50 -11.86 -6.79
N ARG A 197 -2.58 -12.33 -7.66
CA ARG A 197 -1.26 -11.70 -7.85
C ARG A 197 -1.22 -11.01 -9.20
N ILE A 198 -0.72 -9.77 -9.22
CA ILE A 198 -0.64 -8.97 -10.45
C ILE A 198 0.68 -8.20 -10.55
N GLN A 199 1.28 -8.19 -11.74
CA GLN A 199 2.41 -7.32 -12.04
C GLN A 199 1.91 -5.90 -12.25
N GLY A 200 2.42 -4.96 -11.45
CA GLY A 200 2.05 -3.55 -11.58
C GLY A 200 2.45 -2.98 -12.94
N GLU A 201 3.50 -3.50 -13.57
CA GLU A 201 3.89 -3.11 -14.93
C GLU A 201 2.82 -3.48 -15.95
N GLN A 202 2.28 -4.70 -15.86
CA GLN A 202 1.23 -5.16 -16.77
C GLN A 202 -0.06 -4.37 -16.54
N LEU A 203 -0.48 -4.20 -15.28
CA LEU A 203 -1.65 -3.40 -14.91
C LEU A 203 -1.54 -1.98 -15.47
N LEU A 204 -0.43 -1.29 -15.24
CA LEU A 204 -0.29 0.09 -15.69
C LEU A 204 -0.06 0.22 -17.21
N SER A 205 0.30 -0.86 -17.90
CA SER A 205 0.46 -0.87 -19.36
C SER A 205 -0.86 -1.15 -20.06
N GLU A 206 -1.73 -1.99 -19.49
CA GLU A 206 -3.05 -2.33 -20.03
C GLU A 206 -4.13 -2.25 -18.92
N PRO A 207 -4.38 -1.06 -18.36
CA PRO A 207 -5.21 -0.93 -17.17
C PRO A 207 -6.65 -1.37 -17.42
N GLU A 208 -7.21 -1.14 -18.59
CA GLU A 208 -8.58 -1.53 -18.91
C GLU A 208 -8.77 -3.05 -18.79
N ILE A 209 -7.77 -3.84 -19.21
CA ILE A 209 -7.81 -5.31 -19.11
C ILE A 209 -7.72 -5.74 -17.65
N TYR A 210 -6.69 -5.28 -16.95
CA TYR A 210 -6.38 -5.79 -15.62
C TYR A 210 -7.31 -5.24 -14.53
N LEU A 211 -7.78 -4.00 -14.65
CA LEU A 211 -8.78 -3.45 -13.74
C LEU A 211 -10.13 -4.16 -13.90
N SER A 212 -10.51 -4.49 -15.14
CA SER A 212 -11.72 -5.29 -15.41
C SER A 212 -11.62 -6.69 -14.80
N GLN A 213 -10.48 -7.37 -14.94
CA GLN A 213 -10.23 -8.67 -14.29
C GLN A 213 -10.27 -8.59 -12.76
N ILE A 214 -9.73 -7.51 -12.16
CA ILE A 214 -9.81 -7.31 -10.71
C ILE A 214 -11.27 -7.07 -10.29
N ALA A 215 -12.02 -6.24 -11.00
CA ALA A 215 -13.44 -5.98 -10.70
C ALA A 215 -14.27 -7.28 -10.77
N GLU A 216 -14.07 -8.08 -11.82
CA GLU A 216 -14.73 -9.39 -11.96
C GLU A 216 -14.37 -10.36 -10.83
N TRP A 217 -13.08 -10.45 -10.46
CA TRP A 217 -12.64 -11.27 -9.33
C TRP A 217 -13.23 -10.82 -7.99
N LEU A 218 -13.44 -9.52 -7.83
CA LEU A 218 -14.11 -8.95 -6.67
C LEU A 218 -15.64 -9.12 -6.72
N GLY A 219 -16.21 -9.55 -7.85
CA GLY A 219 -17.66 -9.64 -8.06
C GLY A 219 -18.36 -8.29 -8.17
N LEU A 220 -17.68 -7.30 -8.75
CA LEU A 220 -18.15 -5.92 -8.95
C LEU A 220 -18.57 -5.67 -10.40
N GLY A 221 -19.28 -4.57 -10.65
CA GLY A 221 -19.61 -4.13 -12.00
C GLY A 221 -18.38 -3.78 -12.83
N ASN A 222 -18.17 -4.44 -13.97
CA ASN A 222 -16.97 -4.27 -14.80
C ASN A 222 -17.26 -3.61 -16.17
N ASP A 223 -18.35 -2.84 -16.25
CA ASP A 223 -18.71 -2.08 -17.45
C ASP A 223 -17.71 -0.95 -17.75
N ALA A 224 -17.77 -0.41 -18.97
CA ALA A 224 -16.85 0.62 -19.43
C ALA A 224 -16.87 1.89 -18.56
N THR A 225 -18.00 2.25 -17.95
CA THR A 225 -18.11 3.42 -17.08
C THR A 225 -17.35 3.18 -15.77
N CYS A 226 -17.54 2.01 -15.16
CA CYS A 226 -16.82 1.62 -13.94
C CYS A 226 -15.30 1.61 -14.17
N ILE A 227 -14.84 0.98 -15.26
CA ILE A 227 -13.41 0.90 -15.58
C ILE A 227 -12.83 2.26 -15.96
N THR A 228 -13.57 3.11 -16.66
CA THR A 228 -13.12 4.47 -16.99
C THR A 228 -12.92 5.31 -15.73
N ALA A 229 -13.83 5.23 -14.75
CA ALA A 229 -13.68 5.94 -13.48
C ALA A 229 -12.35 5.58 -12.78
N MET A 230 -11.96 4.31 -12.84
CA MET A 230 -10.69 3.82 -12.26
C MET A 230 -9.43 4.38 -12.92
N LEU A 231 -9.53 5.00 -14.11
CA LEU A 231 -8.43 5.67 -14.78
C LEU A 231 -8.21 7.12 -14.30
N HIS A 232 -9.04 7.61 -13.37
CA HIS A 232 -8.98 8.96 -12.81
C HIS A 232 -8.59 9.01 -11.32
N PRO A 233 -7.45 8.43 -10.91
CA PRO A 233 -7.02 8.40 -9.51
C PRO A 233 -6.86 9.80 -8.89
N GLU A 234 -6.70 10.86 -9.69
CA GLU A 234 -6.69 12.24 -9.21
C GLU A 234 -7.98 12.71 -8.55
N GLU A 235 -9.10 12.01 -8.76
CA GLU A 235 -10.40 12.33 -8.18
C GLU A 235 -10.53 11.85 -6.73
N SER A 236 -9.59 11.03 -6.23
CA SER A 236 -9.57 10.63 -4.83
C SER A 236 -9.34 11.83 -3.90
N PRO A 237 -10.06 11.91 -2.76
CA PRO A 237 -9.80 12.94 -1.74
C PRO A 237 -8.42 12.83 -1.09
N TYR A 238 -7.71 11.72 -1.32
CA TYR A 238 -6.37 11.47 -0.78
C TYR A 238 -5.27 11.60 -1.83
N ALA A 239 -5.60 11.92 -3.09
CA ALA A 239 -4.67 12.08 -4.20
C ALA A 239 -4.07 13.50 -4.28
N CYS A 240 -3.81 14.11 -3.13
CA CYS A 240 -3.22 15.44 -3.03
C CYS A 240 -2.36 15.57 -1.76
N ILE A 241 -1.49 16.58 -1.73
CA ILE A 241 -0.81 16.98 -0.49
C ILE A 241 -1.87 17.50 0.48
N GLY A 242 -1.91 16.92 1.68
CA GLY A 242 -2.86 17.29 2.72
C GLY A 242 -2.49 18.60 3.43
N PRO A 243 -3.24 18.98 4.48
CA PRO A 243 -2.95 20.18 5.27
C PRO A 243 -1.59 20.08 6.01
N PRO A 244 -1.01 21.19 6.49
CA PRO A 244 0.30 21.21 7.13
C PRO A 244 0.49 20.23 8.31
N ASN A 245 -0.57 19.92 9.06
CA ASN A 245 -0.55 18.97 10.18
C ASN A 245 -0.83 17.50 9.76
N ALA A 246 -1.06 17.23 8.47
CA ALA A 246 -1.16 15.88 7.89
C ALA A 246 -0.90 15.88 6.37
N LEU A 247 0.34 16.18 5.95
CA LEU A 247 0.70 16.38 4.54
C LEU A 247 0.56 15.14 3.62
N PHE A 248 0.68 13.94 4.18
CA PHE A 248 0.94 12.71 3.41
C PHE A 248 -0.17 11.67 3.59
N GLY A 249 0.15 10.38 3.57
CA GLY A 249 -0.82 9.28 3.54
C GLY A 249 -0.69 8.41 2.28
N ASN A 250 0.06 8.88 1.29
CA ASN A 250 0.48 8.11 0.13
C ASN A 250 1.91 8.53 -0.27
N ASP A 251 2.46 7.88 -1.30
CA ASP A 251 3.76 8.24 -1.86
C ASP A 251 3.82 9.74 -2.21
N PRO A 252 4.79 10.51 -1.69
CA PRO A 252 4.87 11.95 -1.97
C PRO A 252 5.05 12.31 -3.46
N ASN A 253 5.62 11.43 -4.28
CA ASN A 253 5.69 11.67 -5.72
C ASN A 253 4.34 11.47 -6.40
N PHE A 254 3.55 10.50 -5.94
CA PHE A 254 2.16 10.32 -6.38
C PHE A 254 1.30 11.52 -5.98
N LEU A 255 1.38 11.99 -4.74
CA LEU A 255 0.59 13.13 -4.27
C LEU A 255 0.87 14.44 -5.03
N ARG A 256 2.04 14.58 -5.64
CA ARG A 256 2.40 15.72 -6.50
C ARG A 256 1.90 15.57 -7.93
N ASN A 257 1.71 14.35 -8.41
CA ASN A 257 1.29 14.04 -9.78
C ASN A 257 0.33 12.83 -9.74
N PRO A 258 -0.91 13.01 -9.28
CA PRO A 258 -1.80 11.88 -9.00
C PRO A 258 -2.41 11.26 -10.25
N ARG A 259 -2.46 12.01 -11.36
CA ARG A 259 -3.07 11.57 -12.62
C ARG A 259 -2.38 10.34 -13.16
N TYR A 260 -3.15 9.33 -13.56
CA TYR A 260 -2.64 8.26 -14.39
C TYR A 260 -2.37 8.80 -15.79
N VAL A 261 -1.18 8.48 -16.32
CA VAL A 261 -0.82 8.75 -17.71
C VAL A 261 -0.22 7.46 -18.25
N LYS A 262 -0.85 6.87 -19.27
CA LYS A 262 -0.33 5.67 -19.94
C LYS A 262 1.05 6.01 -20.52
N ARG A 263 2.06 5.28 -20.06
CA ARG A 263 3.46 5.46 -20.47
C ARG A 263 4.08 4.10 -20.73
N PRO A 264 4.97 3.97 -21.72
CA PRO A 264 5.77 2.77 -21.88
C PRO A 264 6.56 2.50 -20.59
N ILE A 265 6.43 1.29 -20.06
CA ILE A 265 7.25 0.83 -18.93
C ILE A 265 8.40 0.01 -19.53
N PRO A 266 9.65 0.51 -19.44
CA PRO A 266 10.78 -0.18 -20.06
C PRO A 266 10.94 -1.58 -19.47
N PRO A 267 11.14 -2.61 -20.32
CA PRO A 267 11.39 -3.95 -19.83
C PRO A 267 12.66 -3.96 -18.97
N GLN A 268 12.58 -4.69 -17.87
CA GLN A 268 13.70 -4.91 -16.96
C GLN A 268 14.22 -6.33 -17.15
N ARG A 269 15.49 -6.55 -16.82
CA ARG A 269 16.13 -7.87 -16.86
C ARG A 269 16.61 -8.26 -15.48
N LEU A 270 16.58 -9.54 -15.15
CA LEU A 270 17.16 -10.06 -13.91
C LEU A 270 18.69 -10.09 -13.96
N ASP A 271 19.27 -10.30 -15.15
CA ASP A 271 20.73 -10.41 -15.33
C ASP A 271 21.45 -9.05 -15.26
N GLY A 272 22.74 -9.11 -14.96
CA GLY A 272 23.66 -7.98 -15.01
C GLY A 272 23.84 -7.26 -13.67
N ALA A 273 24.89 -6.44 -13.61
CA ALA A 273 25.29 -5.69 -12.42
C ALA A 273 24.16 -4.83 -11.86
N LEU A 274 24.16 -4.61 -10.54
CA LEU A 274 23.18 -3.78 -9.84
C LEU A 274 23.69 -2.34 -9.74
N ASP A 275 22.80 -1.36 -9.91
CA ASP A 275 23.14 0.07 -9.82
C ASP A 275 23.31 0.58 -8.38
N TRP A 276 23.18 -0.30 -7.39
CA TRP A 276 23.34 -0.02 -5.97
C TRP A 276 24.31 -1.04 -5.36
N PRO A 277 24.98 -0.71 -4.24
CA PRO A 277 25.80 -1.67 -3.53
C PRO A 277 24.94 -2.87 -3.11
N GLY A 278 25.21 -4.03 -3.70
CA GLY A 278 24.53 -5.29 -3.42
C GLY A 278 25.37 -6.21 -2.53
N ASP A 279 24.75 -7.29 -2.07
CA ASP A 279 25.46 -8.35 -1.33
C ASP A 279 26.41 -9.16 -2.24
N ALA A 280 26.20 -9.10 -3.56
CA ALA A 280 27.06 -9.72 -4.57
C ALA A 280 27.29 -8.76 -5.77
N PRO A 281 28.53 -8.67 -6.31
CA PRO A 281 28.84 -7.81 -7.45
C PRO A 281 28.25 -8.30 -8.78
N GLU A 282 27.85 -9.58 -8.87
CA GLU A 282 27.44 -10.24 -10.12
C GLU A 282 25.96 -10.04 -10.50
N GLY A 283 25.12 -9.53 -9.59
CA GLY A 283 23.68 -9.35 -9.83
C GLY A 283 22.82 -9.80 -8.66
N PHE A 284 21.55 -10.14 -8.94
CA PHE A 284 20.63 -10.69 -7.94
C PHE A 284 21.04 -12.09 -7.49
N SER A 285 20.82 -12.38 -6.21
CA SER A 285 20.95 -13.74 -5.67
C SER A 285 20.05 -14.74 -6.37
N ALA A 286 20.41 -16.03 -6.31
CA ALA A 286 19.61 -17.13 -6.85
C ALA A 286 18.17 -17.13 -6.27
N ASP A 287 18.05 -16.81 -4.98
CA ASP A 287 16.78 -16.68 -4.27
C ASP A 287 15.87 -15.59 -4.85
N THR A 288 16.43 -14.41 -5.12
CA THR A 288 15.71 -13.30 -5.74
C THR A 288 15.30 -13.64 -7.17
N ARG A 289 16.19 -14.26 -7.95
CA ARG A 289 15.88 -14.70 -9.33
C ARG A 289 14.78 -15.75 -9.34
N ALA A 290 14.84 -16.75 -8.46
CA ALA A 290 13.82 -17.79 -8.35
C ALA A 290 12.44 -17.21 -8.02
N LEU A 291 12.36 -16.30 -7.04
CA LEU A 291 11.10 -15.64 -6.68
C LEU A 291 10.59 -14.72 -7.80
N ALA A 292 11.48 -14.00 -8.48
CA ALA A 292 11.10 -13.14 -9.60
C ALA A 292 10.55 -13.96 -10.79
N HIS A 293 11.15 -15.12 -11.09
CA HIS A 293 10.62 -16.04 -12.09
C HIS A 293 9.24 -16.59 -11.72
N GLN A 294 8.99 -16.89 -10.43
CA GLN A 294 7.64 -17.26 -9.95
C GLN A 294 6.61 -16.15 -10.21
N PHE A 295 7.05 -14.89 -10.23
CA PHE A 295 6.19 -13.74 -10.57
C PHE A 295 6.09 -13.47 -12.06
N GLY A 296 6.79 -14.22 -12.92
CA GLY A 296 6.78 -14.05 -14.37
C GLY A 296 7.81 -13.05 -14.90
N TYR A 297 8.79 -12.62 -14.10
CA TYR A 297 9.89 -11.79 -14.55
C TYR A 297 11.01 -12.64 -15.19
N ARG A 298 11.74 -12.04 -16.13
CA ARG A 298 12.83 -12.68 -16.89
C ARG A 298 14.09 -11.83 -16.82
#